data_AF-A0A352C3L7-F1
#
_entry.id   AF-A0A352C3L7-F1
#
_cell.length_a   1.000
_cell.length_b   1.000
_cell.length_c   1.000
_cell.angle_alpha   90.00
_cell.angle_beta   90.00
_cell.angle_gamma   90.00
#
_symmetry.space_group_name_H-M   'P 1'
#
loop_
_entity.id
_entity.type
_entity.pdbx_description
1 polymer ?
#
loop_
_entity_poly.entity_id
_entity_poly.type
_entity_poly.pdbx_seq_one_letter_code
_entity_poly.pdbx_strand_id
1 'polypeptide(L)'
;MSKNSIEKSPKQQLRKLGFGPFHIQRLMDNYEQMLDAQLLAFFENNVSHLTSEECGLTHSQISKIACHVHPIENLQAYVEHYARIKQMDLSAQDIIDFVKYQEAQIVFPLMIENLPRLLELNLEMSDCKRLTALIATQEQFDKTIETLETLREHGFLPHQSVEIAKSVLHQRHFASFCDCISRAFPKLCQENFFDIQSMIHILNNADGINKIDALSTYASDLLSYQFTRHELIQLLNHEMGILRLQSLHLKTPELKSQGLNPIKIILKVVADIKPSKSKTDEEEMDAYLIEIDEERRRLYFEDCMSDTFSIFQIRKQETQGLLERLNMLEEDLMGYRY
;
A
#
# COMPACT_ATOMS: atom_id res chain seq x y z
N MET A 1 65.55 25.18 7.64
CA MET A 1 65.24 23.91 6.94
C MET A 1 63.75 23.65 7.10
N SER A 2 62.94 24.05 6.12
CA SER A 2 61.50 23.76 6.11
C SER A 2 61.33 22.30 5.69
N LYS A 3 60.81 21.46 6.59
CA LYS A 3 60.36 20.11 6.23
C LYS A 3 59.07 20.28 5.44
N ASN A 4 59.15 20.15 4.12
CA ASN A 4 58.00 19.88 3.27
C ASN A 4 57.40 18.53 3.69
N SER A 5 56.44 18.55 4.62
CA SER A 5 55.50 17.45 4.79
C SER A 5 54.66 17.41 3.51
N ILE A 6 55.02 16.53 2.59
CA ILE A 6 54.16 16.20 1.45
C ILE A 6 52.87 15.66 2.08
N GLU A 7 51.82 16.47 2.11
CA GLU A 7 50.47 16.00 2.40
C GLU A 7 50.17 14.88 1.41
N LYS A 8 50.10 13.66 1.92
CA LYS A 8 49.77 12.49 1.11
C LYS A 8 48.36 12.71 0.60
N SER A 9 48.10 12.41 -0.67
CA SER A 9 46.73 12.56 -1.18
C SER A 9 45.77 11.63 -0.41
N PRO A 10 44.50 12.00 -0.19
CA PRO A 10 43.53 11.17 0.53
C PRO A 10 43.47 9.73 -0.01
N LYS A 11 43.58 9.56 -1.33
CA LYS A 11 43.66 8.24 -1.98
C LYS A 11 44.85 7.40 -1.49
N GLN A 12 46.03 8.01 -1.29
CA GLN A 12 47.21 7.31 -0.76
C GLN A 12 47.06 6.94 0.71
N GLN A 13 46.42 7.80 1.51
CA GLN A 13 46.13 7.51 2.91
C GLN A 13 45.15 6.34 3.05
N LEU A 14 44.03 6.36 2.33
CA LEU A 14 43.06 5.27 2.32
C LEU A 14 43.68 3.93 1.86
N ARG A 15 44.57 3.92 0.86
CA ARG A 15 45.30 2.71 0.45
C ARG A 15 46.14 2.11 1.58
N LYS A 16 46.78 2.95 2.39
CA LYS A 16 47.59 2.49 3.55
C LYS A 16 46.72 1.90 4.66
N LEU A 17 45.48 2.35 4.77
CA LEU A 17 44.48 1.80 5.68
C LEU A 17 43.82 0.51 5.15
N GLY A 18 44.26 0.00 4.00
CA GLY A 18 43.77 -1.26 3.43
C GLY A 18 42.56 -1.13 2.49
N PHE A 19 42.09 0.09 2.19
CA PHE A 19 41.00 0.25 1.23
C PHE A 19 41.47 -0.08 -0.19
N GLY A 20 40.76 -1.01 -0.84
CA GLY A 20 40.97 -1.33 -2.25
C GLY A 20 40.57 -0.20 -3.20
N PRO A 21 41.05 -0.22 -4.47
CA PRO A 21 40.79 0.84 -5.44
C PRO A 21 39.30 1.17 -5.63
N PHE A 22 38.44 0.15 -5.63
CA PHE A 22 36.99 0.31 -5.78
C PHE A 22 36.33 1.02 -4.59
N HIS A 23 36.74 0.69 -3.35
CA HIS A 23 36.23 1.35 -2.15
C HIS A 23 36.63 2.82 -2.10
N ILE A 24 37.88 3.10 -2.49
CA ILE A 24 38.39 4.47 -2.59
C ILE A 24 37.60 5.22 -3.63
N GLN A 25 37.42 4.66 -4.83
CA GLN A 25 36.67 5.35 -5.88
C GLN A 25 35.25 5.70 -5.42
N ARG A 26 34.54 4.75 -4.80
CA ARG A 26 33.21 4.99 -4.22
C ARG A 26 33.19 6.16 -3.24
N LEU A 27 34.13 6.19 -2.29
CA LEU A 27 34.24 7.28 -1.33
C LEU A 27 34.51 8.61 -2.06
N MET A 28 35.44 8.63 -3.01
CA MET A 28 35.80 9.85 -3.72
C MET A 28 34.64 10.38 -4.60
N ASP A 29 33.84 9.50 -5.19
CA ASP A 29 32.70 9.89 -6.04
C ASP A 29 31.59 10.55 -5.21
N ASN A 30 31.33 10.05 -3.99
CA ASN A 30 30.28 10.61 -3.13
C ASN A 30 30.67 11.93 -2.43
N TYR A 31 31.96 12.28 -2.43
CA TYR A 31 32.46 13.52 -1.83
C TYR A 31 33.09 14.46 -2.86
N GLU A 32 32.62 14.45 -4.11
CA GLU A 32 33.10 15.34 -5.19
C GLU A 32 34.64 15.41 -5.32
N GLN A 33 35.30 14.28 -5.14
CA GLN A 33 36.76 14.13 -5.17
C GLN A 33 37.52 14.83 -4.01
N MET A 34 36.84 15.31 -2.97
CA MET A 34 37.45 15.82 -1.74
C MET A 34 36.85 15.14 -0.51
N LEU A 35 37.52 14.09 -0.04
CA LEU A 35 37.17 13.47 1.23
C LEU A 35 37.41 14.48 2.37
N ASP A 36 36.41 14.66 3.24
CA ASP A 36 36.54 15.51 4.43
C ASP A 36 37.75 15.06 5.26
N ALA A 37 38.58 16.02 5.68
CA ALA A 37 39.72 15.78 6.56
C ALA A 37 39.30 15.12 7.89
N GLN A 38 38.10 15.42 8.38
CA GLN A 38 37.53 14.78 9.57
C GLN A 38 37.24 13.29 9.33
N LEU A 39 36.64 12.96 8.18
CA LEU A 39 36.35 11.57 7.82
C LEU A 39 37.64 10.78 7.61
N LEU A 40 38.66 11.41 7.01
CA LEU A 40 39.96 10.78 6.83
C LEU A 40 40.68 10.52 8.16
N ALA A 41 40.68 11.51 9.06
CA ALA A 41 41.21 11.36 10.41
C ALA A 41 40.43 10.30 11.20
N PHE A 42 39.11 10.23 11.02
CA PHE A 42 38.29 9.17 11.62
C PHE A 42 38.76 7.79 11.13
N PHE A 43 38.95 7.60 9.82
CA PHE A 43 39.43 6.34 9.28
C PHE A 43 40.83 5.95 9.79
N GLU A 44 41.75 6.91 9.86
CA GLU A 44 43.11 6.67 10.38
C GLU A 44 43.09 6.15 11.82
N ASN A 45 42.15 6.62 12.64
CA ASN A 45 42.05 6.24 14.04
C ASN A 45 41.17 5.00 14.30
N ASN A 46 40.18 4.72 13.45
CA ASN A 46 39.12 3.76 13.77
C ASN A 46 39.03 2.55 12.83
N VAL A 47 39.64 2.56 11.64
CA VAL A 47 39.50 1.44 10.67
C VAL A 47 39.99 0.11 11.23
N SER A 48 41.09 0.10 11.98
CA SER A 48 41.60 -1.13 12.61
C SER A 48 40.61 -1.71 13.62
N HIS A 49 39.88 -0.86 14.35
CA HIS A 49 38.84 -1.31 15.28
C HIS A 49 37.59 -1.79 14.52
N LEU A 50 37.11 -1.01 13.53
CA LEU A 50 35.97 -1.38 12.69
C LEU A 50 36.16 -2.72 11.97
N THR A 51 37.40 -3.03 11.56
CA THR A 51 37.78 -4.27 10.86
C THR A 51 38.24 -5.39 11.80
N SER A 52 38.30 -5.15 13.11
CA SER A 52 38.68 -6.17 14.10
C SER A 52 37.60 -7.26 14.20
N GLU A 53 37.93 -8.39 14.84
CA GLU A 53 36.94 -9.45 15.14
C GLU A 53 35.79 -8.95 16.02
N GLU A 54 36.01 -7.88 16.79
CA GLU A 54 34.99 -7.28 17.64
C GLU A 54 33.91 -6.56 16.86
N CYS A 55 34.22 -5.90 15.73
CA CYS A 55 33.24 -5.16 14.92
C CYS A 55 32.90 -5.85 13.60
N GLY A 56 33.84 -6.64 13.05
CA GLY A 56 33.64 -7.52 11.91
C GLY A 56 33.31 -6.85 10.57
N LEU A 57 33.47 -5.52 10.43
CA LEU A 57 33.20 -4.86 9.16
C LEU A 57 34.35 -5.06 8.18
N THR A 58 34.01 -5.31 6.93
CA THR A 58 34.94 -5.24 5.81
C THR A 58 35.13 -3.80 5.34
N HIS A 59 36.27 -3.48 4.72
CA HIS A 59 36.47 -2.17 4.06
C HIS A 59 35.37 -1.85 3.03
N SER A 60 34.78 -2.87 2.41
CA SER A 60 33.63 -2.70 1.51
C SER A 60 32.42 -2.16 2.25
N GLN A 61 32.04 -2.77 3.39
CA GLN A 61 30.92 -2.32 4.20
C GLN A 61 31.17 -0.95 4.82
N ILE A 62 32.37 -0.71 5.37
CA ILE A 62 32.77 0.62 5.89
C ILE A 62 32.58 1.68 4.80
N SER A 63 33.08 1.42 3.59
CA SER A 63 32.92 2.38 2.50
C SER A 63 31.46 2.59 2.09
N LYS A 64 30.60 1.57 2.18
CA LYS A 64 29.16 1.74 1.88
C LYS A 64 28.46 2.60 2.93
N ILE A 65 28.70 2.33 4.22
CA ILE A 65 28.11 3.09 5.32
C ILE A 65 28.58 4.56 5.25
N ALA A 66 29.87 4.77 5.03
CA ALA A 66 30.48 6.09 4.91
C ALA A 66 30.17 6.82 3.60
N CYS A 67 29.26 6.32 2.76
CA CYS A 67 28.81 7.02 1.56
C CYS A 67 27.43 7.68 1.73
N HIS A 68 26.85 7.55 2.91
CA HIS A 68 25.59 8.19 3.26
C HIS A 68 25.84 9.48 4.05
N VAL A 69 24.78 10.26 4.25
CA VAL A 69 24.82 11.52 5.02
C VAL A 69 25.29 11.23 6.44
N HIS A 70 26.14 12.10 7.00
CA HIS A 70 26.73 11.94 8.35
C HIS A 70 27.56 10.63 8.49
N PRO A 71 28.63 10.45 7.67
CA PRO A 71 29.37 9.20 7.58
C PRO A 71 30.09 8.81 8.89
N ILE A 72 30.57 9.80 9.65
CA ILE A 72 31.29 9.58 10.91
C ILE A 72 30.31 9.08 11.96
N GLU A 73 29.19 9.78 12.10
CA GLU A 73 28.10 9.46 13.02
C GLU A 73 27.55 8.07 12.74
N ASN A 74 27.37 7.72 11.46
CA ASN A 74 26.90 6.39 11.08
C ASN A 74 27.85 5.27 11.53
N LEU A 75 29.16 5.46 11.33
CA LEU A 75 30.17 4.48 11.75
C LEU A 75 30.35 4.45 13.28
N GLN A 76 30.22 5.58 13.96
CA GLN A 76 30.28 5.65 15.42
C GLN A 76 29.09 4.91 16.05
N ALA A 77 27.87 5.17 15.57
CA ALA A 77 26.67 4.49 16.03
C ALA A 77 26.75 2.97 15.81
N TYR A 78 27.36 2.52 14.70
CA TYR A 78 27.63 1.10 14.49
C TYR A 78 28.50 0.53 15.60
N VAL A 79 29.63 1.17 15.91
CA VAL A 79 30.55 0.70 16.96
C VAL A 79 29.85 0.67 18.32
N GLU A 80 29.12 1.72 18.66
CA GLU A 80 28.39 1.85 19.92
C GLU A 80 27.34 0.75 20.11
N HIS A 81 26.62 0.41 19.05
CA HIS A 81 25.49 -0.52 19.12
C HIS A 81 25.81 -1.94 18.63
N TYR A 82 27.01 -2.20 18.14
CA TYR A 82 27.39 -3.47 17.51
C TYR A 82 27.02 -4.70 18.34
N ALA A 83 27.36 -4.69 19.65
CA ALA A 83 27.10 -5.84 20.52
C ALA A 83 25.61 -6.20 20.59
N ARG A 84 24.72 -5.20 20.58
CA ARG A 84 23.26 -5.38 20.59
C ARG A 84 22.74 -5.79 19.22
N ILE A 85 23.23 -5.14 18.15
CA ILE A 85 22.92 -5.48 16.75
C ILE A 85 23.26 -6.95 16.46
N LYS A 86 24.41 -7.43 16.96
CA LYS A 86 24.85 -8.83 16.82
C LYS A 86 23.92 -9.81 17.53
N GLN A 87 23.35 -9.44 18.68
CA GLN A 87 22.37 -10.26 19.39
C GLN A 87 21.03 -10.38 18.64
N MET A 88 20.75 -9.43 17.73
CA MET A 88 19.52 -9.40 16.91
C MET A 88 19.67 -10.14 15.57
N ASP A 89 20.82 -10.80 15.35
CA ASP A 89 21.15 -11.51 14.10
C ASP A 89 21.00 -10.62 12.85
N LEU A 90 21.34 -9.33 12.99
CA LEU A 90 21.37 -8.40 11.88
C LEU A 90 22.62 -8.65 11.03
N SER A 91 22.41 -8.88 9.74
CA SER A 91 23.48 -9.00 8.77
C SER A 91 24.10 -7.63 8.50
N ALA A 92 25.34 -7.63 8.01
CA ALA A 92 25.98 -6.40 7.59
C ALA A 92 25.26 -5.70 6.41
N GLN A 93 24.47 -6.44 5.61
CA GLN A 93 23.65 -5.82 4.57
C GLN A 93 22.43 -5.11 5.17
N ASP A 94 21.82 -5.65 6.23
CA ASP A 94 20.73 -4.95 6.95
C ASP A 94 21.20 -3.59 7.48
N ILE A 95 22.42 -3.55 8.00
CA ILE A 95 23.07 -2.34 8.53
C ILE A 95 23.27 -1.30 7.43
N ILE A 96 23.72 -1.74 6.25
CA ILE A 96 23.86 -0.87 5.06
C ILE A 96 22.49 -0.37 4.60
N ASP A 97 21.47 -1.23 4.60
CA ASP A 97 20.14 -0.87 4.15
C ASP A 97 19.49 0.12 5.11
N PHE A 98 19.70 -0.02 6.42
CA PHE A 98 19.27 0.97 7.41
C PHE A 98 19.84 2.36 7.09
N VAL A 99 21.17 2.49 6.97
CA VAL A 99 21.84 3.78 6.71
C VAL A 99 21.53 4.41 5.35
N LYS A 100 20.96 3.62 4.42
CA LYS A 100 20.46 4.12 3.14
C LYS A 100 19.18 4.95 3.29
N TYR A 101 18.31 4.55 4.21
CA TYR A 101 17.00 5.18 4.40
C TYR A 101 16.98 6.14 5.59
N GLN A 102 17.77 5.88 6.63
CA GLN A 102 17.78 6.64 7.86
C GLN A 102 19.16 6.61 8.54
N GLU A 103 19.53 7.67 9.24
CA GLU A 103 20.81 7.75 9.96
C GLU A 103 20.94 6.66 11.03
N ALA A 104 22.14 6.08 11.15
CA ALA A 104 22.41 4.95 12.04
C ALA A 104 22.11 5.29 13.51
N GLN A 105 22.42 6.52 13.93
CA GLN A 105 22.17 7.03 15.28
C GLN A 105 20.68 7.09 15.64
N ILE A 106 19.78 7.03 14.66
CA ILE A 106 18.33 7.02 14.88
C ILE A 106 17.83 5.58 14.81
N VAL A 107 18.17 4.88 13.72
CA VAL A 107 17.57 3.58 13.40
C VAL A 107 18.05 2.46 14.33
N PHE A 108 19.31 2.49 14.81
CA PHE A 108 19.82 1.43 15.70
C PHE A 108 19.19 1.48 17.09
N PRO A 109 19.17 2.62 17.82
CA PRO A 109 18.44 2.70 19.09
C PRO A 109 16.98 2.30 18.93
N LEU A 110 16.31 2.80 17.88
CA LEU A 110 14.90 2.54 17.66
C LEU A 110 14.61 1.05 17.43
N MET A 111 15.43 0.38 16.60
CA MET A 111 15.34 -1.08 16.38
C MET A 111 15.63 -1.83 17.67
N ILE A 112 16.68 -1.44 18.40
CA ILE A 112 17.11 -2.13 19.60
C ILE A 112 16.03 -2.11 20.69
N GLU A 113 15.47 -0.94 20.91
CA GLU A 113 14.50 -0.71 21.99
C GLU A 113 13.13 -1.32 21.64
N ASN A 114 12.76 -1.32 20.36
CA ASN A 114 11.39 -1.65 19.97
C ASN A 114 11.21 -2.95 19.17
N LEU A 115 12.29 -3.66 18.80
CA LEU A 115 12.19 -4.97 18.16
C LEU A 115 11.27 -5.95 18.92
N PRO A 116 11.33 -6.06 20.27
CA PRO A 116 10.41 -6.95 21.00
C PRO A 116 8.93 -6.64 20.71
N ARG A 117 8.55 -5.36 20.67
CA ARG A 117 7.18 -4.92 20.38
C ARG A 117 6.74 -5.30 18.96
N LEU A 118 7.64 -5.19 17.97
CA LEU A 118 7.36 -5.64 16.60
C LEU A 118 7.19 -7.16 16.52
N LEU A 119 7.99 -7.92 17.27
CA LEU A 119 7.89 -9.38 17.32
C LEU A 119 6.61 -9.86 18.02
N GLU A 120 6.12 -9.12 19.03
CA GLU A 120 4.81 -9.36 19.67
C GLU A 120 3.62 -9.17 18.71
N LEU A 121 3.83 -8.41 17.63
CA LEU A 121 2.87 -8.30 16.53
C LEU A 121 2.96 -9.46 15.52
N ASN A 122 3.78 -10.48 15.79
CA ASN A 122 4.10 -11.60 14.90
C ASN A 122 4.66 -11.14 13.54
N LEU A 123 5.39 -10.02 13.53
CA LEU A 123 6.10 -9.59 12.33
C LEU A 123 7.35 -10.45 12.10
N GLU A 124 7.63 -10.74 10.83
CA GLU A 124 8.91 -11.34 10.46
C GLU A 124 10.04 -10.33 10.61
N MET A 125 11.26 -10.80 10.87
CA MET A 125 12.42 -9.94 11.04
C MET A 125 12.65 -9.00 9.84
N SER A 126 12.36 -9.45 8.62
CA SER A 126 12.43 -8.61 7.42
C SER A 126 11.47 -7.42 7.45
N ASP A 127 10.27 -7.62 8.00
CA ASP A 127 9.26 -6.57 8.11
C ASP A 127 9.62 -5.61 9.24
N CYS A 128 10.11 -6.12 10.37
CA CYS A 128 10.63 -5.30 11.45
C CYS A 128 11.72 -4.33 10.94
N LYS A 129 12.71 -4.87 10.23
CA LYS A 129 13.80 -4.09 9.63
C LYS A 129 13.25 -3.02 8.67
N ARG A 130 12.36 -3.40 7.76
CA ARG A 130 11.82 -2.47 6.76
C ARG A 130 11.05 -1.32 7.40
N LEU A 131 10.21 -1.60 8.40
CA LEU A 131 9.46 -0.55 9.10
C LEU A 131 10.39 0.38 9.86
N THR A 132 11.31 -0.17 10.66
CA THR A 132 12.22 0.65 11.46
C THR A 132 13.13 1.51 10.60
N ALA A 133 13.54 1.02 9.41
CA ALA A 133 14.31 1.81 8.44
C ALA A 133 13.59 3.05 7.91
N LEU A 134 12.25 3.09 8.02
CA LEU A 134 11.41 4.19 7.54
C LEU A 134 10.92 5.13 8.65
N ILE A 135 11.20 4.79 9.92
CA ILE A 135 10.72 5.54 11.08
C ILE A 135 11.88 6.39 11.62
N ALA A 136 11.63 7.69 11.78
CA ALA A 136 12.65 8.64 12.22
C ALA A 136 12.54 9.02 13.70
N THR A 137 11.42 8.72 14.38
CA THR A 137 11.20 9.10 15.78
C THR A 137 10.47 8.02 16.57
N GLN A 138 10.63 8.03 17.89
CA GLN A 138 9.86 7.15 18.79
C GLN A 138 8.35 7.42 18.70
N GLU A 139 7.93 8.67 18.51
CA GLU A 139 6.52 9.03 18.32
C GLU A 139 5.95 8.38 17.04
N GLN A 140 6.69 8.44 15.93
CA GLN A 140 6.29 7.75 14.70
C GLN A 140 6.25 6.23 14.89
N PHE A 141 7.17 5.69 15.69
CA PHE A 141 7.19 4.28 16.03
C PHE A 141 5.94 3.87 16.81
N ASP A 142 5.61 4.59 17.88
CA ASP A 142 4.44 4.28 18.72
C ASP A 142 3.15 4.35 17.90
N LYS A 143 3.02 5.37 17.04
CA LYS A 143 1.87 5.49 16.15
C LYS A 143 1.80 4.38 15.09
N THR A 144 2.95 3.92 14.62
CA THR A 144 3.02 2.76 13.71
C THR A 144 2.55 1.49 14.41
N ILE A 145 2.96 1.27 15.67
CA ILE A 145 2.46 0.14 16.47
C ILE A 145 0.95 0.20 16.65
N GLU A 146 0.40 1.35 17.07
CA GLU A 146 -1.06 1.54 17.21
C GLU A 146 -1.80 1.22 15.89
N THR A 147 -1.23 1.65 14.77
CA THR A 147 -1.79 1.39 13.43
C THR A 147 -1.76 -0.09 13.09
N LEU A 148 -0.64 -0.77 13.31
CA LEU A 148 -0.49 -2.21 13.06
C LEU A 148 -1.42 -3.03 13.94
N GLU A 149 -1.58 -2.66 15.22
CA GLU A 149 -2.50 -3.28 16.16
C GLU A 149 -3.95 -3.11 15.70
N THR A 150 -4.34 -1.89 15.33
CA THR A 150 -5.67 -1.61 14.77
C THR A 150 -5.95 -2.49 13.56
N LEU A 151 -5.00 -2.58 12.60
CA LEU A 151 -5.16 -3.39 11.40
C LEU A 151 -5.29 -4.88 11.75
N ARG A 152 -4.46 -5.37 12.67
CA ARG A 152 -4.50 -6.78 13.12
C ARG A 152 -5.84 -7.12 13.79
N GLU A 153 -6.35 -6.25 14.65
CA GLU A 153 -7.65 -6.42 15.32
C GLU A 153 -8.80 -6.54 14.32
N HIS A 154 -8.64 -5.93 13.14
CA HIS A 154 -9.63 -5.95 12.07
C HIS A 154 -9.30 -6.97 10.96
N GLY A 155 -8.48 -7.97 11.27
CA GLY A 155 -8.29 -9.16 10.45
C GLY A 155 -7.21 -9.07 9.37
N PHE A 156 -6.40 -8.01 9.35
CA PHE A 156 -5.26 -7.93 8.44
C PHE A 156 -4.13 -8.85 8.89
N LEU A 157 -3.54 -9.56 7.95
CA LEU A 157 -2.35 -10.38 8.20
C LEU A 157 -1.14 -9.46 8.46
N PRO A 158 -0.14 -9.89 9.26
CA PRO A 158 1.06 -9.12 9.58
C PRO A 158 1.70 -8.39 8.38
N HIS A 159 1.99 -9.12 7.31
CA HIS A 159 2.62 -8.55 6.10
C HIS A 159 1.74 -7.51 5.39
N GLN A 160 0.41 -7.63 5.50
CA GLN A 160 -0.54 -6.69 4.90
C GLN A 160 -0.54 -5.38 5.67
N SER A 161 -0.57 -5.47 7.00
CA SER A 161 -0.47 -4.32 7.90
C SER A 161 0.83 -3.55 7.69
N VAL A 162 1.94 -4.26 7.46
CA VAL A 162 3.25 -3.68 7.13
C VAL A 162 3.21 -2.90 5.82
N GLU A 163 2.63 -3.45 4.76
CA GLU A 163 2.53 -2.73 3.47
C GLU A 163 1.67 -1.46 3.58
N ILE A 164 0.58 -1.50 4.35
CA ILE A 164 -0.25 -0.33 4.63
C ILE A 164 0.53 0.71 5.43
N ALA A 165 1.19 0.30 6.52
CA ALA A 165 1.99 1.20 7.36
C ALA A 165 3.12 1.88 6.57
N LYS A 166 3.82 1.13 5.71
CA LYS A 166 4.83 1.68 4.79
C LYS A 166 4.27 2.75 3.87
N SER A 167 3.08 2.52 3.30
CA SER A 167 2.40 3.49 2.42
C SER A 167 2.08 4.81 3.15
N VAL A 168 1.88 4.73 4.47
CA VAL A 168 1.57 5.88 5.34
C VAL A 168 2.84 6.58 5.85
N LEU A 169 3.92 5.85 6.12
CA LEU A 169 5.17 6.39 6.67
C LEU A 169 5.83 7.45 5.79
N HIS A 170 5.65 7.34 4.46
CA HIS A 170 6.18 8.33 3.51
C HIS A 170 5.31 9.59 3.38
N GLN A 171 4.15 9.63 4.03
CA GLN A 171 3.20 10.73 3.89
C GLN A 171 3.59 11.91 4.79
N ARG A 172 3.52 13.11 4.24
CA ARG A 172 3.77 14.36 4.99
C ARG A 172 2.90 14.49 6.25
N HIS A 173 1.71 13.90 6.22
CA HIS A 173 0.71 13.93 7.29
C HIS A 173 0.54 12.56 7.97
N PHE A 174 1.64 11.83 8.17
CA PHE A 174 1.67 10.49 8.79
C PHE A 174 0.74 10.31 10.00
N ALA A 175 0.82 11.21 10.99
CA ALA A 175 0.00 11.11 12.20
C ALA A 175 -1.50 11.16 11.87
N SER A 176 -1.90 12.09 10.99
CA SER A 176 -3.29 12.21 10.53
C SER A 176 -3.76 10.99 9.74
N PHE A 177 -2.88 10.36 8.96
CA PHE A 177 -3.19 9.09 8.29
C PHE A 177 -3.41 7.96 9.29
N CYS A 178 -2.56 7.85 10.31
CA CYS A 178 -2.72 6.85 11.36
C CYS A 178 -4.02 7.05 12.14
N ASP A 179 -4.35 8.29 12.53
CA ASP A 179 -5.61 8.62 13.20
C ASP A 179 -6.83 8.32 12.31
N CYS A 180 -6.72 8.59 11.02
CA CYS A 180 -7.74 8.23 10.03
C CYS A 180 -7.93 6.71 9.98
N ILE A 181 -6.85 5.92 9.91
CA ILE A 181 -6.93 4.46 9.94
C ILE A 181 -7.64 3.99 11.21
N SER A 182 -7.17 4.41 12.40
CA SER A 182 -7.74 4.01 13.68
C SER A 182 -9.23 4.34 13.82
N ARG A 183 -9.69 5.47 13.26
CA ARG A 183 -11.10 5.88 13.34
C ARG A 183 -11.97 5.28 12.23
N ALA A 184 -11.50 5.28 10.99
CA ALA A 184 -12.31 4.98 9.82
C ALA A 184 -12.32 3.48 9.50
N PHE A 185 -11.22 2.76 9.73
CA PHE A 185 -11.09 1.37 9.32
C PHE A 185 -11.96 0.40 10.10
N PRO A 186 -12.16 0.54 11.42
CA PRO A 186 -13.07 -0.36 12.13
C PRO A 186 -14.43 -0.45 11.46
N LYS A 187 -14.99 0.69 11.06
CA LYS A 187 -16.26 0.77 10.34
C LYS A 187 -16.18 0.16 8.94
N LEU A 188 -15.13 0.46 8.18
CA LEU A 188 -14.98 -0.02 6.80
C LEU A 188 -14.65 -1.53 6.75
N CYS A 189 -13.99 -2.09 7.76
CA CYS A 189 -13.71 -3.51 7.86
C CYS A 189 -14.96 -4.31 8.26
N GLN A 190 -15.80 -3.78 9.17
CA GLN A 190 -17.12 -4.39 9.46
C GLN A 190 -17.98 -4.51 8.20
N GLU A 191 -17.88 -3.52 7.32
CA GLU A 191 -18.55 -3.52 6.02
C GLU A 191 -17.79 -4.32 4.95
N ASN A 192 -16.71 -5.03 5.28
CA ASN A 192 -15.83 -5.77 4.35
C ASN A 192 -15.42 -4.93 3.13
N PHE A 193 -15.11 -3.65 3.34
CA PHE A 193 -15.02 -2.68 2.25
C PHE A 193 -13.74 -2.80 1.43
N PHE A 194 -12.64 -3.23 2.04
CA PHE A 194 -11.31 -3.15 1.43
C PHE A 194 -10.69 -4.51 1.17
N ASP A 195 -10.11 -4.65 -0.02
CA ASP A 195 -8.90 -5.42 -0.18
C ASP A 195 -7.67 -4.51 0.04
N ILE A 196 -6.51 -5.12 0.28
CA ILE A 196 -5.27 -4.39 0.62
C ILE A 196 -4.77 -3.51 -0.52
N GLN A 197 -4.95 -3.94 -1.77
CA GLN A 197 -4.47 -3.19 -2.93
C GLN A 197 -5.29 -1.92 -3.14
N SER A 198 -6.61 -2.04 -3.06
CA SER A 198 -7.54 -0.91 -3.09
C SER A 198 -7.24 0.09 -1.99
N MET A 199 -6.93 -0.40 -0.79
CA MET A 199 -6.57 0.43 0.36
C MET A 199 -5.26 1.19 0.16
N ILE A 200 -4.19 0.48 -0.21
CA ILE A 200 -2.87 1.09 -0.49
C ILE A 200 -3.00 2.13 -1.60
N HIS A 201 -3.78 1.82 -2.64
CA HIS A 201 -4.03 2.72 -3.74
C HIS A 201 -4.75 4.00 -3.28
N ILE A 202 -5.80 3.89 -2.46
CA ILE A 202 -6.47 5.07 -1.90
C ILE A 202 -5.52 5.88 -1.01
N LEU A 203 -4.76 5.23 -0.14
CA LEU A 203 -3.81 5.89 0.78
C LEU A 203 -2.69 6.64 0.06
N ASN A 204 -2.24 6.12 -1.09
CA ASN A 204 -1.18 6.75 -1.89
C ASN A 204 -1.66 7.95 -2.73
N ASN A 205 -2.96 8.24 -2.74
CA ASN A 205 -3.47 9.47 -3.34
C ASN A 205 -3.17 10.68 -2.46
N ALA A 206 -2.94 11.85 -3.07
CA ALA A 206 -2.66 13.09 -2.37
C ALA A 206 -3.72 13.45 -1.30
N ASP A 207 -4.99 13.12 -1.58
CA ASP A 207 -6.15 13.31 -0.67
C ASP A 207 -6.61 12.00 0.00
N GLY A 208 -5.73 11.00 0.14
CA GLY A 208 -6.08 9.66 0.62
C GLY A 208 -6.83 9.64 1.96
N ILE A 209 -6.42 10.46 2.94
CA ILE A 209 -7.12 10.65 4.22
C ILE A 209 -8.58 11.07 3.99
N ASN A 210 -8.77 12.13 3.21
CA ASN A 210 -10.09 12.70 2.95
C ASN A 210 -10.98 11.72 2.18
N LYS A 211 -10.39 10.92 1.27
CA LYS A 211 -11.08 9.84 0.55
C LYS A 211 -11.55 8.75 1.49
N ILE A 212 -10.72 8.30 2.43
CA ILE A 212 -11.08 7.28 3.43
C ILE A 212 -12.15 7.80 4.38
N ASP A 213 -12.04 9.05 4.84
CA ASP A 213 -13.03 9.66 5.72
C ASP A 213 -14.38 9.83 5.04
N ALA A 214 -14.40 10.27 3.77
CA ALA A 214 -15.61 10.32 2.97
C ALA A 214 -16.22 8.92 2.82
N LEU A 215 -15.41 7.90 2.55
CA LEU A 215 -15.88 6.53 2.46
C LEU A 215 -16.47 6.04 3.78
N SER A 216 -15.78 6.23 4.89
CA SER A 216 -16.25 5.84 6.23
C SER A 216 -17.56 6.53 6.59
N THR A 217 -17.72 7.78 6.16
CA THR A 217 -18.95 8.56 6.41
C THR A 217 -20.13 7.99 5.62
N TYR A 218 -19.98 7.82 4.31
CA TYR A 218 -21.10 7.54 3.41
C TYR A 218 -21.29 6.06 3.04
N ALA A 219 -20.32 5.18 3.33
CA ALA A 219 -20.31 3.78 2.88
C ALA A 219 -21.60 3.02 3.25
N SER A 220 -21.97 2.97 4.53
CA SER A 220 -23.14 2.18 4.98
C SER A 220 -24.44 2.63 4.30
N ASP A 221 -24.64 3.94 4.15
CA ASP A 221 -25.83 4.49 3.49
C ASP A 221 -25.83 4.17 1.99
N LEU A 222 -24.68 4.31 1.31
CA LEU A 222 -24.54 3.99 -0.11
C LEU A 222 -24.69 2.48 -0.36
N LEU A 223 -24.17 1.63 0.51
CA LEU A 223 -24.41 0.18 0.44
C LEU A 223 -25.90 -0.16 0.61
N SER A 224 -26.63 0.55 1.49
CA SER A 224 -28.09 0.40 1.62
C SER A 224 -28.85 0.75 0.33
N TYR A 225 -28.25 1.60 -0.52
CA TYR A 225 -28.77 1.92 -1.84
C TYR A 225 -28.35 0.95 -2.94
N GLN A 226 -27.71 -0.18 -2.60
CA GLN A 226 -27.27 -1.23 -3.52
C GLN A 226 -26.08 -0.83 -4.41
N PHE A 227 -25.33 0.21 -4.03
CA PHE A 227 -24.01 0.44 -4.65
C PHE A 227 -23.04 -0.65 -4.20
N THR A 228 -22.13 -1.04 -5.09
CA THR A 228 -21.09 -2.01 -4.74
C THR A 228 -19.87 -1.32 -4.15
N ARG A 229 -19.15 -2.00 -3.25
CA ARG A 229 -17.89 -1.48 -2.67
C ARG A 229 -16.90 -1.06 -3.75
N HIS A 230 -16.82 -1.87 -4.80
CA HIS A 230 -15.96 -1.62 -5.95
C HIS A 230 -16.33 -0.32 -6.68
N GLU A 231 -17.62 -0.04 -6.91
CA GLU A 231 -18.06 1.23 -7.50
C GLU A 231 -17.64 2.44 -6.65
N LEU A 232 -17.78 2.31 -5.33
CA LEU A 232 -17.45 3.39 -4.40
C LEU A 232 -15.94 3.62 -4.34
N ILE A 233 -15.12 2.57 -4.38
CA ILE A 233 -13.65 2.65 -4.46
C ILE A 233 -13.22 3.27 -5.79
N GLN A 234 -13.78 2.82 -6.92
CA GLN A 234 -13.45 3.36 -8.24
C GLN A 234 -13.76 4.86 -8.30
N LEU A 235 -14.93 5.28 -7.82
CA LEU A 235 -15.27 6.71 -7.77
C LEU A 235 -14.24 7.52 -6.99
N LEU A 236 -13.76 6.99 -5.86
CA LEU A 236 -12.78 7.67 -5.02
C LEU A 236 -11.38 7.72 -5.63
N ASN A 237 -11.01 6.85 -6.56
CA ASN A 237 -9.67 6.84 -7.12
C ASN A 237 -9.36 8.07 -7.99
N HIS A 238 -10.35 8.91 -8.28
CA HIS A 238 -10.20 10.11 -9.10
C HIS A 238 -10.09 11.39 -8.27
N GLU A 239 -9.61 12.47 -8.91
CA GLU A 239 -9.42 13.79 -8.29
C GLU A 239 -10.74 14.32 -7.68
N MET A 240 -11.86 14.20 -8.42
CA MET A 240 -13.19 14.63 -7.98
C MET A 240 -13.92 13.57 -7.14
N GLY A 241 -13.25 12.49 -6.73
CA GLY A 241 -13.89 11.32 -6.14
C GLY A 241 -14.66 11.60 -4.84
N ILE A 242 -14.12 12.47 -3.97
CA ILE A 242 -14.79 12.87 -2.72
C ILE A 242 -16.11 13.60 -3.03
N LEU A 243 -16.08 14.56 -3.95
CA LEU A 243 -17.25 15.35 -4.34
C LEU A 243 -18.31 14.46 -5.02
N ARG A 244 -17.86 13.50 -5.84
CA ARG A 244 -18.74 12.51 -6.47
C ARG A 244 -19.40 11.62 -5.41
N LEU A 245 -18.66 11.13 -4.41
CA LEU A 245 -19.22 10.31 -3.34
C LEU A 245 -20.25 11.08 -2.49
N GLN A 246 -19.95 12.34 -2.15
CA GLN A 246 -20.86 13.23 -1.43
C GLN A 246 -22.15 13.48 -2.23
N SER A 247 -22.02 13.79 -3.52
CA SER A 247 -23.17 14.00 -4.39
C SER A 247 -23.97 12.71 -4.61
N LEU A 248 -23.32 11.55 -4.62
CA LEU A 248 -24.00 10.26 -4.68
C LEU A 248 -24.91 10.09 -3.46
N HIS A 249 -24.37 10.32 -2.26
CA HIS A 249 -25.14 10.24 -1.02
C HIS A 249 -26.34 11.22 -1.02
N LEU A 250 -26.12 12.47 -1.43
CA LEU A 250 -27.16 13.50 -1.41
C LEU A 250 -28.26 13.31 -2.46
N LYS A 251 -27.91 12.92 -3.70
CA LYS A 251 -28.86 12.85 -4.82
C LYS A 251 -29.54 11.49 -4.97
N THR A 252 -29.00 10.43 -4.37
CA THR A 252 -29.55 9.06 -4.51
C THR A 252 -31.03 8.95 -4.11
N PRO A 253 -31.50 9.51 -2.98
CA PRO A 253 -32.91 9.38 -2.59
C PRO A 253 -33.89 9.90 -3.65
N GLU A 254 -33.59 11.07 -4.21
CA GLU A 254 -34.41 11.68 -5.25
C GLU A 254 -34.33 10.90 -6.57
N LEU A 255 -33.12 10.54 -7.02
CA LEU A 255 -32.94 9.83 -8.28
C LEU A 255 -33.51 8.40 -8.25
N LYS A 256 -33.51 7.74 -7.09
CA LYS A 256 -34.25 6.49 -6.90
C LYS A 256 -35.76 6.68 -7.01
N SER A 257 -36.31 7.78 -6.49
CA SER A 257 -37.74 8.08 -6.64
C SER A 257 -38.16 8.28 -8.10
N GLN A 258 -37.22 8.62 -8.98
CA GLN A 258 -37.39 8.73 -10.43
C GLN A 258 -37.19 7.39 -11.17
N GLY A 259 -36.96 6.29 -10.43
CA GLY A 259 -36.80 4.94 -10.99
C GLY A 259 -35.41 4.63 -11.53
N LEU A 260 -34.38 5.41 -11.20
CA LEU A 260 -33.01 5.13 -11.62
C LEU A 260 -32.39 4.03 -10.75
N ASN A 261 -31.68 3.10 -11.40
CA ASN A 261 -30.85 2.11 -10.74
C ASN A 261 -29.52 2.75 -10.26
N PRO A 262 -28.75 2.08 -9.38
CA PRO A 262 -27.47 2.60 -8.88
C PRO A 262 -26.51 3.08 -9.99
N ILE A 263 -26.36 2.32 -11.07
CA ILE A 263 -25.43 2.66 -12.16
C ILE A 263 -25.82 4.01 -12.80
N LYS A 264 -27.08 4.18 -13.18
CA LYS A 264 -27.59 5.45 -13.74
C LYS A 264 -27.42 6.63 -12.80
N ILE A 265 -27.52 6.41 -11.49
CA ILE A 265 -27.28 7.45 -10.50
C ILE A 265 -25.81 7.86 -10.53
N ILE A 266 -24.87 6.90 -10.57
CA ILE A 266 -23.44 7.23 -10.66
C ILE A 266 -23.14 7.99 -11.95
N LEU A 267 -23.64 7.50 -13.10
CA LEU A 267 -23.46 8.15 -14.40
C LEU A 267 -23.91 9.61 -14.36
N LYS A 268 -25.09 9.88 -13.77
CA LYS A 268 -25.62 11.23 -13.62
C LYS A 268 -24.77 12.11 -12.69
N VAL A 269 -24.31 11.56 -11.57
CA VAL A 269 -23.44 12.29 -10.62
C VAL A 269 -22.08 12.62 -11.23
N VAL A 270 -21.49 11.70 -11.99
CA VAL A 270 -20.21 11.92 -12.69
C VAL A 270 -20.37 13.00 -13.76
N ALA A 271 -21.46 12.98 -14.54
CA ALA A 271 -21.74 13.98 -15.56
C ALA A 271 -21.95 15.39 -14.98
N ASP A 272 -22.57 15.49 -13.80
CA ASP A 272 -22.82 16.76 -13.10
C ASP A 272 -21.53 17.36 -12.49
N ILE A 273 -20.52 16.55 -12.20
CA ILE A 273 -19.28 16.96 -11.50
C ILE A 273 -18.07 16.77 -12.41
N LYS A 274 -17.75 17.85 -13.15
CA LYS A 274 -16.64 17.90 -14.11
C LYS A 274 -15.36 18.50 -13.52
N PRO A 275 -14.16 18.11 -14.02
CA PRO A 275 -12.89 18.69 -13.59
C PRO A 275 -12.76 20.17 -13.98
N SER A 276 -11.93 20.91 -13.24
CA SER A 276 -11.88 22.37 -13.38
C SER A 276 -11.01 22.89 -14.53
N LYS A 277 -9.91 22.23 -14.97
CA LYS A 277 -9.01 22.76 -16.02
C LYS A 277 -8.19 21.69 -16.81
N SER A 278 -8.39 21.67 -18.14
CA SER A 278 -7.59 21.09 -19.26
C SER A 278 -7.67 19.58 -19.57
N LYS A 279 -7.55 19.24 -20.88
CA LYS A 279 -7.18 17.91 -21.42
C LYS A 279 -5.91 17.50 -20.68
N THR A 280 -5.98 16.72 -19.64
CA THR A 280 -6.54 15.39 -19.60
C THR A 280 -7.34 15.25 -18.28
N ASP A 281 -8.63 14.83 -18.27
CA ASP A 281 -9.09 13.96 -17.14
C ASP A 281 -8.03 12.80 -17.10
N GLU A 282 -7.90 11.87 -16.16
CA GLU A 282 -7.40 10.58 -16.72
C GLU A 282 -8.53 10.17 -17.70
N GLU A 283 -8.43 10.29 -19.05
CA GLU A 283 -9.23 11.23 -19.88
C GLU A 283 -10.75 10.90 -20.09
N GLU A 284 -11.58 11.84 -19.65
CA GLU A 284 -12.97 11.75 -19.15
C GLU A 284 -13.25 10.72 -18.03
N MET A 285 -12.26 10.37 -17.20
CA MET A 285 -12.19 9.24 -16.25
C MET A 285 -13.28 8.18 -16.44
N ASP A 286 -13.14 7.35 -17.47
CA ASP A 286 -12.19 7.45 -18.61
C ASP A 286 -13.02 7.45 -19.92
N ALA A 287 -13.82 8.51 -20.08
CA ALA A 287 -15.07 8.68 -20.83
C ALA A 287 -16.29 8.05 -20.14
N TYR A 288 -16.53 8.38 -18.85
CA TYR A 288 -17.11 7.45 -17.87
C TYR A 288 -16.15 6.26 -17.70
N LEU A 289 -16.13 5.48 -16.63
CA LEU A 289 -15.37 4.21 -16.70
C LEU A 289 -16.15 3.24 -17.60
N ILE A 290 -15.83 3.27 -18.90
CA ILE A 290 -16.68 3.54 -20.08
C ILE A 290 -18.16 3.09 -19.97
N GLU A 291 -18.97 4.10 -19.70
CA GLU A 291 -20.36 4.15 -19.22
C GLU A 291 -20.70 3.21 -18.06
N ILE A 292 -19.81 3.20 -17.05
CA ILE A 292 -19.78 2.28 -15.88
C ILE A 292 -20.19 0.89 -16.34
N ASP A 293 -19.28 0.50 -17.24
CA ASP A 293 -19.28 -0.52 -18.26
C ASP A 293 -20.63 -0.85 -18.88
N GLU A 294 -21.10 0.10 -19.71
CA GLU A 294 -22.31 0.09 -20.54
C GLU A 294 -23.42 -0.66 -19.84
N GLU A 295 -23.73 -0.08 -18.69
CA GLU A 295 -24.81 -0.44 -17.77
C GLU A 295 -24.54 -1.74 -17.02
N ARG A 296 -23.29 -1.87 -16.57
CA ARG A 296 -22.62 -3.12 -16.19
C ARG A 296 -23.15 -4.28 -17.01
N ARG A 297 -23.10 -3.95 -18.31
CA ARG A 297 -23.54 -4.47 -19.60
C ARG A 297 -25.03 -4.47 -19.94
N ARG A 298 -25.88 -3.61 -19.38
CA ARG A 298 -27.35 -3.77 -19.45
C ARG A 298 -27.73 -5.12 -18.84
N LEU A 299 -26.92 -5.45 -17.85
CA LEU A 299 -26.49 -6.77 -17.51
C LEU A 299 -26.52 -6.88 -16.00
N TYR A 300 -26.65 -8.02 -15.42
CA TYR A 300 -26.71 -9.33 -15.98
C TYR A 300 -28.13 -9.51 -16.52
N PHE A 301 -28.25 -9.31 -17.85
CA PHE A 301 -29.25 -9.83 -18.77
C PHE A 301 -30.64 -9.39 -18.29
N GLU A 302 -31.61 -9.69 -19.10
CA GLU A 302 -32.86 -10.05 -18.50
C GLU A 302 -32.63 -11.46 -17.87
N ASP A 303 -31.58 -11.70 -16.99
CA ASP A 303 -30.76 -12.95 -16.64
C ASP A 303 -31.46 -14.24 -16.37
N CYS A 304 -32.78 -14.22 -16.41
CA CYS A 304 -33.57 -15.41 -16.21
C CYS A 304 -34.89 -15.39 -17.01
N MET A 305 -35.24 -14.30 -17.67
CA MET A 305 -36.61 -13.99 -18.11
C MET A 305 -36.96 -14.50 -19.51
N SER A 306 -35.97 -15.02 -20.23
CA SER A 306 -36.15 -15.89 -21.40
C SER A 306 -36.17 -17.39 -21.00
N ASP A 307 -35.37 -17.77 -20.00
CA ASP A 307 -35.24 -19.16 -19.55
C ASP A 307 -36.52 -19.68 -18.88
N THR A 308 -37.28 -18.78 -18.29
CA THR A 308 -38.60 -19.09 -17.71
C THR A 308 -39.71 -19.15 -18.77
N PHE A 309 -39.55 -18.49 -19.92
CA PHE A 309 -40.56 -18.48 -20.99
C PHE A 309 -40.47 -19.72 -21.90
N SER A 310 -39.27 -20.26 -22.12
CA SER A 310 -39.02 -21.45 -22.96
C SER A 310 -39.41 -22.78 -22.28
N ILE A 311 -39.21 -22.89 -20.96
CA ILE A 311 -39.70 -24.03 -20.16
C ILE A 311 -41.23 -24.09 -20.15
N PHE A 312 -41.89 -22.93 -20.20
CA PHE A 312 -43.33 -22.82 -20.18
C PHE A 312 -44.00 -23.26 -21.50
N GLN A 313 -43.37 -23.01 -22.66
CA GLN A 313 -43.92 -23.42 -23.97
C GLN A 313 -43.70 -24.91 -24.30
N ILE A 314 -42.57 -25.51 -23.89
CA ILE A 314 -42.32 -26.96 -24.04
C ILE A 314 -43.35 -27.77 -23.27
N ARG A 315 -43.59 -27.42 -22.00
CA ARG A 315 -44.61 -28.09 -21.19
C ARG A 315 -46.01 -27.94 -21.77
N LYS A 316 -46.28 -26.83 -22.47
CA LYS A 316 -47.56 -26.56 -23.13
C LYS A 316 -47.78 -27.44 -24.38
N GLN A 317 -46.77 -27.64 -25.22
CA GLN A 317 -46.88 -28.51 -26.41
C GLN A 317 -46.89 -30.01 -26.05
N GLU A 318 -46.16 -30.42 -25.03
CA GLU A 318 -46.22 -31.79 -24.51
C GLU A 318 -47.60 -32.13 -23.96
N THR A 319 -48.22 -31.21 -23.21
CA THR A 319 -49.60 -31.41 -22.74
C THR A 319 -50.59 -31.46 -23.91
N GLN A 320 -50.40 -30.66 -24.97
CA GLN A 320 -51.26 -30.75 -26.16
C GLN A 320 -51.09 -32.07 -26.92
N GLY A 321 -49.87 -32.54 -27.18
CA GLY A 321 -49.65 -33.82 -27.87
C GLY A 321 -50.11 -35.05 -27.07
N LEU A 322 -50.06 -34.98 -25.73
CA LEU A 322 -50.67 -36.01 -24.87
C LEU A 322 -52.19 -35.97 -24.92
N LEU A 323 -52.79 -34.77 -24.96
CA LEU A 323 -54.24 -34.60 -25.08
C LEU A 323 -54.77 -35.16 -26.41
N GLU A 324 -54.06 -34.89 -27.51
CA GLU A 324 -54.43 -35.41 -28.84
C GLU A 324 -54.31 -36.93 -28.92
N ARG A 325 -53.26 -37.53 -28.32
CA ARG A 325 -53.15 -39.00 -28.25
C ARG A 325 -54.20 -39.63 -27.34
N LEU A 326 -54.57 -38.98 -26.23
CA LEU A 326 -55.67 -39.41 -25.37
C LEU A 326 -56.99 -39.37 -26.14
N ASN A 327 -57.24 -38.30 -26.89
CA ASN A 327 -58.43 -38.18 -27.73
C ASN A 327 -58.45 -39.24 -28.83
N MET A 328 -57.34 -39.50 -29.52
CA MET A 328 -57.27 -40.59 -30.51
C MET A 328 -57.48 -41.97 -29.88
N LEU A 329 -56.96 -42.20 -28.67
CA LEU A 329 -57.20 -43.45 -27.94
C LEU A 329 -58.64 -43.57 -27.44
N GLU A 330 -59.27 -42.48 -27.00
CA GLU A 330 -60.70 -42.46 -26.67
C GLU A 330 -61.55 -42.69 -27.91
N GLU A 331 -61.21 -42.07 -29.04
CA GLU A 331 -61.87 -42.30 -30.32
C GLU A 331 -61.68 -43.73 -30.80
N ASP A 332 -60.48 -44.30 -30.70
CA ASP A 332 -60.24 -45.72 -30.99
C ASP A 332 -61.05 -46.61 -30.04
N LEU A 333 -61.01 -46.38 -28.72
CA LEU A 333 -61.77 -47.15 -27.72
C LEU A 333 -63.30 -47.02 -27.90
N MET A 334 -63.78 -45.84 -28.30
CA MET A 334 -65.19 -45.60 -28.59
C MET A 334 -65.59 -46.15 -29.95
N GLY A 335 -64.66 -46.18 -30.91
CA GLY A 335 -64.79 -46.89 -32.18
C GLY A 335 -64.82 -48.41 -32.00
N TYR A 336 -64.19 -48.93 -30.94
CA TYR A 336 -64.31 -50.33 -30.48
C TYR A 336 -65.55 -50.59 -29.61
N ARG A 337 -66.38 -49.58 -29.29
CA ARG A 337 -67.66 -49.74 -28.57
C ARG A 337 -68.88 -49.80 -29.48
N TYR A 338 -68.69 -49.79 -30.79
CA TYR A 338 -69.69 -50.13 -31.80
C TYR A 338 -69.24 -51.35 -32.58
#